data_AF-A0A0J9XBV9-F1
#
_entry.id   AF-A0A0J9XBV9-F1
#
_cell.length_a   1.000
_cell.length_b   1.000
_cell.length_c   1.000
_cell.angle_alpha   90.00
_cell.angle_beta   90.00
_cell.angle_gamma   90.00
#
_symmetry.space_group_name_H-M   'P 1'
#
loop_
_entity.id
_entity.type
_entity.pdbx_description
1 polymer ?
#
loop_
_entity_poly.entity_id
_entity_poly.type
_entity_poly.pdbx_seq_one_letter_code
_entity_poly.pdbx_strand_id
1 'polypeptide(L)'
;MSKGSLVNVLFFLSTVLIIHSAYSAYEFSYFVKHFTLSTTLNSTLPLDIKIELGLGVLVATLAAVYKQADTLKPIKLSEAIIDVEVKGESPFLSLERRSIFSNILEKRKEYNTWMEKESSS
;
A
#
# COMPACT_ATOMS: atom_id res chain seq x y z
N MET A 1 10.37 -9.39 14.67
CA MET A 1 9.14 -8.71 14.24
C MET A 1 9.13 -8.66 12.72
N SER A 2 8.07 -9.12 12.03
CA SER A 2 8.04 -9.09 10.56
C SER A 2 7.91 -7.65 10.05
N LYS A 3 8.39 -7.35 8.84
CA LYS A 3 8.32 -6.00 8.25
C LYS A 3 6.89 -5.45 8.24
N GLY A 4 5.92 -6.29 7.88
CA GLY A 4 4.50 -5.93 7.90
C GLY A 4 3.97 -5.65 9.32
N SER A 5 4.39 -6.45 10.31
CA SER A 5 4.00 -6.22 11.71
C SER A 5 4.56 -4.88 12.24
N LEU A 6 5.81 -4.54 11.89
CA LEU A 6 6.41 -3.27 12.29
C LEU A 6 5.70 -2.07 11.66
N VAL A 7 5.40 -2.13 10.36
CA VAL A 7 4.64 -1.08 9.65
C VAL A 7 3.27 -0.86 10.30
N ASN A 8 2.57 -1.94 10.64
CA ASN A 8 1.25 -1.84 11.28
C ASN A 8 1.33 -1.18 12.67
N VAL A 9 2.36 -1.50 13.46
CA VAL A 9 2.60 -0.85 14.76
C VAL A 9 2.89 0.64 14.59
N LEU A 10 3.72 1.02 13.61
CA LEU A 10 4.03 2.43 13.34
C LEU A 10 2.78 3.22 12.90
N PHE A 11 1.93 2.65 12.05
CA PHE A 11 0.68 3.30 11.63
C PHE A 11 -0.31 3.45 12.79
N PHE A 12 -0.43 2.42 13.62
CA PHE A 12 -1.29 2.47 14.80
C PHE A 12 -0.82 3.56 15.77
N LEU A 13 0.48 3.58 16.11
CA LEU A 13 1.07 4.60 16.99
C LEU A 13 0.89 6.01 16.43
N SER A 14 1.15 6.21 15.15
CA SER A 14 0.97 7.49 14.48
C SER A 14 -0.48 7.97 14.52
N THR A 15 -1.43 7.06 14.29
CA THR A 15 -2.86 7.39 14.31
C THR A 15 -3.30 7.79 15.72
N VAL A 16 -2.83 7.09 16.75
CA VAL A 16 -3.09 7.46 18.15
C VAL A 16 -2.52 8.84 18.47
N LEU A 17 -1.27 9.13 18.08
CA LEU A 17 -0.65 10.45 18.29
C LEU A 17 -1.41 11.58 17.59
N ILE A 18 -1.80 11.37 16.34
CA ILE A 18 -2.54 12.37 15.56
C ILE A 18 -3.91 12.62 16.19
N ILE A 19 -4.65 11.56 16.54
CA ILE A 19 -5.95 11.70 17.21
C ILE A 19 -5.81 12.41 18.56
N HIS A 20 -4.78 12.06 19.34
CA HIS A 20 -4.50 12.72 20.61
C HIS A 20 -4.26 14.22 20.44
N SER A 21 -3.36 14.60 19.52
CA SER A 21 -3.08 16.02 19.24
C SER A 21 -4.30 16.77 18.69
N ALA A 22 -5.14 16.11 17.88
CA ALA A 22 -6.38 16.68 17.37
C ALA A 22 -7.41 16.91 18.48
N TYR A 23 -7.50 15.99 19.44
CA TYR A 23 -8.38 16.15 20.60
C TYR A 23 -7.89 17.27 21.51
N SER A 24 -6.60 17.35 21.81
CA SER A 24 -6.00 18.45 22.58
C SER A 24 -6.22 19.82 21.91
N ALA A 25 -6.10 19.88 20.57
CA ALA A 25 -6.39 21.09 19.81
C ALA A 25 -7.87 21.49 19.87
N TYR A 26 -8.77 20.49 19.87
CA TYR A 26 -10.21 20.70 20.03
C TYR A 26 -10.53 21.28 21.41
N GLU A 27 -10.02 20.67 22.49
CA GLU A 27 -10.22 21.17 23.85
C GLU A 27 -9.66 22.58 24.04
N PHE A 28 -8.46 22.85 23.53
CA PHE A 28 -7.87 24.19 23.57
C PHE A 28 -8.73 25.21 22.82
N SER A 29 -9.21 24.86 21.62
CA SER A 29 -10.07 25.74 20.82
C SER A 29 -11.43 25.97 21.50
N TYR A 30 -11.99 24.94 22.14
CA TYR A 30 -13.21 25.03 22.91
C TYR A 30 -13.03 25.95 24.12
N PHE A 31 -11.97 25.73 24.91
CA PHE A 31 -11.61 26.57 26.05
C PHE A 31 -11.39 28.03 25.64
N VAL A 32 -10.60 28.27 24.60
CA VAL A 32 -10.37 29.62 24.05
C VAL A 32 -11.68 30.28 23.65
N LYS A 33 -12.60 29.59 22.97
CA LYS A 33 -13.89 30.19 22.59
C LYS A 33 -14.73 30.61 23.80
N HIS A 34 -14.78 29.78 24.84
CA HIS A 34 -15.59 30.05 26.03
C HIS A 34 -14.95 31.06 26.99
N PHE A 35 -13.62 31.09 27.08
CA PHE A 35 -12.87 31.94 28.01
C PHE A 35 -12.49 33.30 27.40
N THR A 36 -12.07 33.31 26.13
CA THR A 36 -11.54 34.49 25.42
C THR A 36 -12.65 35.41 24.89
N LEU A 37 -13.93 35.00 24.97
CA LEU A 37 -15.08 35.91 24.77
C LEU A 37 -15.04 37.11 25.75
N SER A 38 -14.32 36.99 26.88
CA SER A 38 -14.14 38.06 27.88
C SER A 38 -12.83 38.86 27.75
N THR A 39 -11.90 38.51 26.86
CA THR A 39 -10.61 39.23 26.77
C THR A 39 -10.03 39.14 25.36
N THR A 40 -9.72 40.27 24.72
CA THR A 40 -9.16 40.41 23.37
C THR A 40 -7.69 39.95 23.28
N LEU A 41 -7.42 38.69 23.61
CA LEU A 41 -6.09 38.10 23.49
C LEU A 41 -6.00 37.26 22.23
N ASN A 42 -4.96 37.51 21.43
CA ASN A 42 -4.57 36.68 20.29
C ASN A 42 -4.04 35.33 20.79
N SER A 43 -4.93 34.37 21.00
CA SER A 43 -4.59 33.02 21.43
C SER A 43 -4.02 32.22 20.25
N THR A 44 -2.71 32.03 20.27
CA THR A 44 -2.01 31.12 19.36
C THR A 44 -2.02 29.70 19.93
N LEU A 45 -2.03 28.68 19.05
CA LEU A 45 -1.97 27.28 19.48
C LEU A 45 -0.66 27.00 20.23
N PRO A 46 -0.70 26.32 21.39
CA PRO A 46 0.49 26.06 22.19
C PRO A 46 1.46 25.12 21.44
N LEU A 47 2.73 25.21 21.83
CA LEU A 47 3.84 24.61 21.09
C LEU A 47 3.92 23.09 21.25
N ASP A 48 3.44 22.55 22.36
CA ASP A 48 3.28 21.12 22.63
C ASP A 48 2.40 20.43 21.57
N ILE A 49 1.18 20.93 21.32
CA ILE A 49 0.24 20.38 20.34
C ILE A 49 0.85 20.40 18.93
N LYS A 50 1.61 21.46 18.60
CA LYS A 50 2.29 21.57 17.30
C LYS A 50 3.39 20.50 17.14
N ILE A 51 4.18 20.27 18.18
CA ILE A 51 5.25 19.27 18.16
C ILE A 51 4.67 17.86 18.11
N GLU A 52 3.66 17.56 18.93
CA GLU A 52 3.01 16.24 18.95
C GLU A 52 2.39 15.89 17.60
N LEU A 53 1.67 16.83 16.98
CA LEU A 53 1.12 16.65 15.65
C LEU A 53 2.23 16.45 14.61
N GLY A 54 3.31 17.26 14.68
CA GLY A 54 4.46 17.14 13.80
C GLY A 54 5.13 15.77 13.89
N LEU A 55 5.33 15.25 15.10
CA LEU A 55 5.87 13.91 15.34
C LEU A 55 4.93 12.82 14.83
N GLY A 56 3.62 12.95 15.08
CA GLY A 56 2.62 12.00 14.60
C GLY A 56 2.61 11.89 13.07
N VAL A 57 2.65 13.02 12.37
CA VAL A 57 2.72 13.09 10.89
C VAL A 57 4.05 12.57 10.36
N LEU A 58 5.17 12.90 11.01
CA LEU A 58 6.49 12.40 10.63
C LEU A 58 6.53 10.86 10.70
N VAL A 59 6.04 10.28 11.80
CA VAL A 59 5.97 8.82 11.94
C VAL A 59 5.04 8.21 10.88
N ALA A 60 3.90 8.86 10.56
CA ALA A 60 2.98 8.40 9.52
C ALA A 60 3.65 8.29 8.15
N THR A 61 4.37 9.35 7.77
CA THR A 61 5.01 9.45 6.46
C THR A 61 6.17 8.46 6.34
N LEU A 62 6.99 8.32 7.39
CA LEU A 62 8.04 7.30 7.45
C LEU A 62 7.47 5.88 7.34
N ALA A 63 6.37 5.58 8.04
CA ALA A 63 5.71 4.27 7.95
C ALA A 63 5.20 3.98 6.53
N ALA A 64 4.62 4.99 5.87
CA ALA A 64 4.14 4.87 4.49
C ALA A 64 5.28 4.64 3.49
N VAL A 65 6.38 5.38 3.61
CA VAL A 65 7.57 5.18 2.75
C VAL A 65 8.19 3.81 2.99
N TYR A 66 8.35 3.41 4.26
CA TYR A 66 8.94 2.12 4.61
C TYR A 66 8.11 0.92 4.11
N LYS A 67 6.77 1.06 4.08
CA LYS A 67 5.87 0.07 3.49
C LYS A 67 6.15 -0.14 1.99
N GLN A 68 6.38 0.94 1.25
CA GLN A 68 6.53 0.90 -0.21
C GLN A 68 7.98 0.68 -0.67
N ALA A 69 8.96 0.75 0.23
CA ALA A 69 10.38 0.69 -0.09
C ALA A 69 10.81 -0.55 -0.90
N ASP A 70 10.12 -1.69 -0.76
CA ASP A 70 10.49 -2.93 -1.47
C ASP A 70 9.83 -3.10 -2.84
N THR A 71 8.90 -2.21 -3.22
CA THR A 71 8.09 -2.39 -4.43
C THR A 71 8.80 -1.90 -5.70
N LEU A 72 9.97 -1.28 -5.56
CA LEU A 72 10.72 -0.74 -6.70
C LEU A 72 11.37 -1.87 -7.49
N LYS A 73 10.87 -2.11 -8.71
CA LYS A 73 11.49 -3.01 -9.68
C LYS A 73 12.68 -2.34 -10.35
N PRO A 74 13.69 -3.11 -10.80
CA PRO A 74 14.78 -2.55 -11.58
C PRO A 74 14.26 -1.95 -12.89
N ILE A 75 14.95 -0.91 -13.40
CA ILE A 75 14.57 -0.20 -14.62
C ILE A 75 14.66 -1.11 -15.86
N LYS A 76 15.63 -2.04 -15.85
CA LYS A 76 15.82 -2.98 -16.95
C LYS A 76 14.74 -4.06 -16.91
N LEU A 77 14.00 -4.16 -18.00
CA LEU A 77 12.94 -5.16 -18.14
C LEU A 77 13.47 -6.58 -17.93
N SER A 78 14.61 -6.93 -18.53
CA SER A 78 15.21 -8.26 -18.40
C SER A 78 15.52 -8.67 -16.96
N GLU A 79 15.82 -7.71 -16.08
CA GLU A 79 16.06 -7.97 -14.65
C GLU A 79 14.73 -7.96 -13.86
N ALA A 80 13.77 -7.12 -14.26
CA ALA A 80 12.48 -6.95 -13.57
C ALA A 80 11.50 -8.12 -13.75
N ILE A 81 11.71 -8.93 -14.80
CA ILE A 81 10.81 -10.02 -15.19
C ILE A 81 11.31 -11.40 -14.78
N ILE A 82 12.52 -11.53 -14.25
CA ILE A 82 13.12 -12.84 -13.89
C ILE A 82 12.19 -13.63 -12.97
N ASP A 83 11.66 -12.99 -11.93
CA ASP A 83 10.73 -13.64 -10.98
C ASP A 83 9.41 -14.08 -11.62
N VAL A 84 9.01 -13.40 -12.70
CA VAL A 84 7.79 -13.69 -13.46
C VAL A 84 8.06 -14.83 -14.44
N GLU A 85 9.21 -14.82 -15.11
CA GLU A 85 9.67 -15.88 -16.02
C GLU A 85 9.89 -17.21 -15.30
N VAL A 86 10.47 -17.19 -14.10
CA VAL A 86 10.63 -18.39 -13.26
C VAL A 86 9.28 -19.01 -12.90
N LYS A 87 8.21 -18.20 -12.81
CA LYS A 87 6.83 -18.69 -12.61
C LYS A 87 6.17 -19.18 -13.90
N GLY A 88 6.88 -19.12 -15.04
CA GLY A 88 6.33 -19.46 -16.35
C GLY A 88 5.35 -18.41 -16.89
N GLU A 89 5.36 -17.20 -16.31
CA GLU A 89 4.57 -16.08 -16.77
C GLU A 89 5.42 -15.12 -17.61
N SER A 90 4.77 -14.33 -18.45
CA SER A 90 5.39 -13.25 -19.20
C SER A 90 4.54 -11.98 -19.07
N PRO A 91 5.15 -10.78 -19.09
CA PRO A 91 4.40 -9.52 -19.17
C PRO A 91 3.53 -9.44 -20.43
N PHE A 92 3.85 -10.25 -21.43
CA PHE A 92 3.22 -10.27 -22.75
C PHE A 92 2.24 -11.45 -22.90
N LEU A 93 1.87 -12.14 -21.81
CA LEU A 93 0.96 -13.29 -21.86
C LEU A 93 -0.35 -12.99 -22.58
N SER A 94 -0.86 -11.76 -22.47
CA SER A 94 -2.08 -11.33 -23.18
C SER A 94 -1.88 -11.31 -24.71
N LEU A 95 -0.68 -10.94 -25.18
CA LEU A 95 -0.30 -10.91 -26.59
C LEU A 95 0.13 -12.28 -27.12
N GLU A 96 0.68 -13.14 -26.28
CA GLU A 96 1.10 -14.49 -26.65
C GLU A 96 -0.09 -15.45 -26.71
N ARG A 97 -0.96 -15.41 -25.70
CA ARG A 97 -2.10 -16.34 -25.60
C ARG A 97 -3.14 -16.09 -26.68
N ARG A 98 -3.33 -14.83 -27.12
CA ARG A 98 -4.24 -14.40 -28.20
C ARG A 98 -5.45 -15.32 -28.37
N SER A 99 -6.24 -15.47 -27.30
CA SER A 99 -7.32 -16.48 -27.26
C SER A 99 -8.32 -16.33 -28.41
N ILE A 100 -8.55 -15.09 -28.86
CA ILE A 100 -9.43 -14.75 -29.98
C ILE A 100 -8.93 -15.31 -31.32
N PHE A 101 -7.61 -15.47 -31.48
CA PHE A 101 -6.99 -16.00 -32.69
C PHE A 101 -6.58 -17.47 -32.56
N SER A 102 -6.93 -18.13 -31.45
CA SER A 102 -6.60 -19.53 -31.23
C SER A 102 -7.45 -20.42 -32.13
N ASN A 103 -6.81 -21.36 -32.84
CA ASN A 103 -7.52 -22.35 -33.65
C ASN A 103 -8.18 -23.41 -32.74
N ILE A 104 -9.48 -23.26 -32.50
CA ILE A 104 -10.26 -24.14 -31.61
C ILE A 104 -10.31 -25.58 -32.15
N LEU A 105 -10.38 -25.75 -33.48
CA LEU A 105 -10.50 -27.07 -34.10
C LEU A 105 -9.22 -27.89 -33.90
N GLU A 106 -8.06 -27.25 -34.05
CA GLU A 106 -6.76 -27.86 -33.83
C GLU A 106 -6.58 -28.27 -32.36
N LYS A 107 -6.91 -27.39 -31.42
CA LYS A 107 -6.87 -27.68 -29.97
C LYS A 107 -7.74 -28.87 -29.58
N ARG A 108 -8.91 -29.02 -30.20
CA ARG A 108 -9.79 -30.19 -29.98
C ARG A 108 -9.18 -31.48 -30.50
N LYS A 109 -8.47 -31.45 -31.64
CA LYS A 109 -7.76 -32.62 -32.17
C LYS A 109 -6.61 -33.03 -31.24
N GLU A 110 -5.79 -32.07 -30.80
CA GLU A 110 -4.71 -32.31 -29.83
C GLU A 110 -5.25 -33.00 -28.57
N TYR A 111 -6.34 -32.49 -28.00
CA TYR A 111 -6.99 -33.07 -26.83
C TYR A 111 -7.43 -34.52 -27.06
N ASN A 112 -8.08 -34.80 -28.19
CA ASN A 112 -8.52 -36.16 -28.52
C ASN A 112 -7.33 -37.12 -28.66
N THR A 113 -6.25 -36.70 -29.33
CA THR A 113 -5.04 -37.54 -29.45
C THR A 113 -4.35 -37.80 -28.10
N TRP A 114 -4.47 -36.87 -27.15
CA TRP A 114 -3.97 -37.06 -25.78
C TRP A 114 -4.83 -38.06 -25.01
N MET A 115 -6.16 -37.94 -25.08
CA MET A 115 -7.09 -38.90 -24.48
C MET A 115 -6.88 -40.33 -25.00
N GLU A 116 -6.65 -40.49 -26.30
CA GLU A 116 -6.35 -41.78 -26.91
C GLU A 116 -5.07 -42.39 -26.33
N LYS A 117 -4.00 -41.61 -26.15
CA LYS A 117 -2.75 -42.06 -25.51
C LYS A 117 -2.94 -42.47 -24.04
N GLU A 118 -3.71 -41.71 -23.28
CA GLU A 118 -4.01 -42.00 -21.88
C GLU A 118 -4.82 -43.30 -21.74
N SER A 119 -5.77 -43.55 -22.64
CA SER A 119 -6.58 -44.77 -22.65
C SER A 119 -5.82 -46.03 -23.14
N SER A 120 -4.66 -45.83 -23.76
CA SER A 120 -3.82 -46.89 -24.31
C SER A 120 -2.66 -47.30 -23.37
N SER A 121 -2.50 -46.62 -22.23
CA SER A 121 -1.56 -46.96 -21.14
C SER A 121 -2.29 -47.62 -19.98
#